data_AF-A0A9J6PTB4-F1
#
_entry.id   AF-A0A9J6PTB4-F1
#
_cell.length_a   1.000
_cell.length_b   1.000
_cell.length_c   1.000
_cell.angle_alpha   90.00
_cell.angle_beta   90.00
_cell.angle_gamma   90.00
#
_symmetry.space_group_name_H-M   'P 1'
#
loop_
_entity.id
_entity.type
_entity.pdbx_description
1 polymer ?
#
loop_
_entity_poly.entity_id
_entity_poly.type
_entity_poly.pdbx_seq_one_letter_code
_entity_poly.pdbx_strand_id
1 'polypeptide(L)'
;MQPIRLMGEGYEACVEQSGERLTWDQPVDSGFVSFSFRFEIRQVDVDVLLTDDYRRAVLETTAHALLQHSTMQGNARFSQSDFDGLVADTLHSTFDFLQAFIARVSREHHIAIDHYVKDILDRRSAAK
;
A
#
# COMPACT_ATOMS: atom_id res chain seq x y z
N MET A 1 -1.76 25.94 -2.48
CA MET A 1 -3.01 25.16 -2.56
C MET A 1 -3.01 24.16 -1.42
N GLN A 2 -4.17 23.90 -0.81
CA GLN A 2 -4.29 22.82 0.16
C GLN A 2 -4.35 21.48 -0.59
N PRO A 3 -3.75 20.41 -0.05
CA PRO A 3 -3.85 19.07 -0.64
C PRO A 3 -5.30 18.60 -0.68
N ILE A 4 -5.72 17.97 -1.78
CA ILE A 4 -7.03 17.34 -1.92
C ILE A 4 -6.88 15.85 -1.63
N ARG A 5 -7.63 15.32 -0.66
CA ARG A 5 -7.70 13.88 -0.39
C ARG A 5 -8.52 13.21 -1.50
N LEU A 6 -7.91 12.24 -2.19
CA LEU A 6 -8.58 11.45 -3.23
C LEU A 6 -9.01 10.06 -2.72
N MET A 7 -8.30 9.52 -1.74
CA MET A 7 -8.52 8.18 -1.20
C MET A 7 -7.98 8.09 0.24
N GLY A 8 -8.60 7.22 1.04
CA GLY A 8 -8.13 6.85 2.38
C GLY A 8 -8.65 7.79 3.46
N GLU A 9 -8.96 7.25 4.62
CA GLU A 9 -9.42 8.00 5.80
C GLU A 9 -8.71 7.45 7.04
N GLY A 10 -8.46 8.31 8.03
CA GLY A 10 -7.85 7.90 9.31
C GLY A 10 -6.45 7.29 9.17
N TYR A 11 -6.30 6.02 9.59
CA TYR A 11 -5.03 5.29 9.60
C TYR A 11 -4.82 4.38 8.37
N GLU A 12 -5.68 4.46 7.36
CA GLU A 12 -5.48 3.73 6.11
C GLU A 12 -4.46 4.44 5.21
N ALA A 13 -3.90 3.69 4.25
CA ALA A 13 -3.16 4.30 3.16
C ALA A 13 -4.04 5.33 2.44
N CYS A 14 -3.48 6.49 2.14
CA CYS A 14 -4.22 7.59 1.59
C CYS A 14 -3.52 8.21 0.37
N VAL A 15 -4.30 8.78 -0.54
CA VAL A 15 -3.79 9.50 -1.71
C VAL A 15 -4.19 10.96 -1.60
N GLU A 16 -3.22 11.83 -1.81
CA GLU A 16 -3.33 13.28 -1.75
C GLU A 16 -2.88 13.90 -3.08
N GLN A 17 -3.58 14.92 -3.56
CA GLN A 17 -3.20 15.70 -4.74
C GLN A 17 -2.80 17.13 -4.32
N SER A 18 -1.63 17.56 -4.76
CA SER A 18 -1.15 18.95 -4.62
C SER A 18 -0.68 19.47 -5.99
N GLY A 19 -1.50 20.30 -6.62
CA GLY A 19 -1.29 20.70 -8.02
C GLY A 19 -1.40 19.48 -8.94
N GLU A 20 -0.37 19.24 -9.74
CA GLU A 20 -0.28 18.08 -10.65
C GLU A 20 0.30 16.82 -9.97
N ARG A 21 0.83 16.95 -8.76
CA ARG A 21 1.49 15.85 -8.05
C ARG A 21 0.48 15.07 -7.22
N LEU A 22 0.48 13.75 -7.42
CA LEU A 22 -0.22 12.79 -6.58
C LEU A 22 0.78 12.10 -5.65
N THR A 23 0.41 11.97 -4.38
CA THR A 23 1.24 11.33 -3.36
C THR A 23 0.42 10.27 -2.65
N TRP A 24 0.96 9.05 -2.62
CA TRP A 24 0.49 7.97 -1.76
C TRP A 24 1.23 8.06 -0.42
N ASP A 25 0.49 8.04 0.68
CA ASP A 25 0.99 8.14 2.05
C ASP A 25 0.48 6.95 2.86
N GLN A 26 1.41 6.27 3.52
CA GLN A 26 1.13 5.17 4.42
C GLN A 26 1.67 5.47 5.81
N PRO A 27 0.77 5.60 6.80
CA PRO A 27 1.19 5.51 8.19
C PRO A 27 1.62 4.08 8.50
N VAL A 28 2.77 3.95 9.17
CA VAL A 28 3.31 2.70 9.69
C VAL A 28 3.55 2.91 11.18
N ASP A 29 2.78 2.21 12.01
CA ASP A 29 2.93 2.27 13.46
C ASP A 29 3.71 1.05 13.97
N SER A 30 4.77 1.31 14.73
CA SER A 30 5.57 0.26 15.39
C SER A 30 5.18 0.05 16.86
N GLY A 31 4.16 0.74 17.37
CA GLY A 31 3.76 0.75 18.78
C GLY A 31 4.67 1.60 19.68
N PHE A 32 5.82 2.05 19.17
CA PHE A 32 6.78 2.93 19.86
C PHE A 32 7.05 4.23 19.08
N VAL A 33 6.97 4.17 17.74
CA VAL A 33 7.16 5.29 16.81
C VAL A 33 6.24 5.12 15.61
N SER A 34 5.54 6.19 15.23
CA SER A 34 4.78 6.25 13.98
C SER A 34 5.64 6.89 12.88
N PHE A 35 5.79 6.18 11.76
CA PHE A 35 6.39 6.69 10.53
C PHE A 35 5.29 6.98 9.52
N SER A 36 5.48 7.98 8.67
CA SER A 36 4.69 8.14 7.45
C SER A 36 5.64 8.05 6.28
N PHE A 37 5.34 7.14 5.35
CA PHE A 37 6.08 6.97 4.11
C PHE A 37 5.27 7.56 2.97
N ARG A 38 5.94 8.36 2.14
CA ARG A 38 5.31 9.08 1.03
C ARG A 38 6.02 8.76 -0.26
N PHE A 39 5.23 8.38 -1.25
CA PHE A 39 5.71 8.07 -2.59
C PHE A 39 4.87 8.80 -3.63
N GLU A 40 5.49 9.20 -4.72
CA GLU A 40 4.74 9.68 -5.88
C GLU A 40 3.97 8.51 -6.49
N ILE A 41 2.76 8.79 -6.99
CA ILE A 41 1.89 7.82 -7.65
C ILE A 41 1.29 8.46 -8.89
N ARG A 42 0.84 7.68 -9.88
CA ARG A 42 0.26 8.22 -11.11
C ARG A 42 -1.26 8.10 -11.10
N GLN A 43 -1.93 8.92 -11.91
CA GLN A 43 -3.39 8.89 -12.01
C GLN A 43 -3.93 7.49 -12.37
N VAL A 44 -3.27 6.78 -13.30
CA VAL A 44 -3.66 5.41 -13.68
C VAL A 44 -3.62 4.42 -12.51
N ASP A 45 -2.71 4.63 -11.55
CA ASP A 45 -2.61 3.79 -10.37
C ASP A 45 -3.76 4.13 -9.39
N VAL A 46 -4.07 5.43 -9.24
CA VAL A 46 -5.20 5.92 -8.43
C VAL A 46 -6.54 5.40 -8.96
N ASP A 47 -6.74 5.37 -10.27
CA ASP A 47 -7.96 4.88 -10.89
C ASP A 47 -8.22 3.40 -10.54
N VAL A 48 -7.15 2.57 -10.48
CA VAL A 48 -7.25 1.18 -10.01
C VAL A 48 -7.57 1.13 -8.52
N LEU A 49 -6.90 1.93 -7.70
CA LEU A 49 -7.14 1.96 -6.25
C LEU A 49 -8.58 2.34 -5.87
N LEU A 50 -9.23 3.18 -6.68
CA LEU A 50 -10.61 3.59 -6.48
C LEU A 50 -11.65 2.58 -6.99
N THR A 51 -11.25 1.64 -7.85
CA THR A 51 -12.18 0.70 -8.51
C THR A 51 -11.97 -0.76 -8.10
N ASP A 52 -10.81 -1.11 -7.54
CA ASP A 52 -10.46 -2.47 -7.12
C ASP A 52 -10.04 -2.49 -5.64
N ASP A 53 -11.03 -2.71 -4.77
CA ASP A 53 -10.85 -2.77 -3.32
C ASP A 53 -9.86 -3.89 -2.91
N TYR A 54 -9.77 -4.98 -3.66
CA TYR A 54 -8.86 -6.10 -3.39
C TYR A 54 -7.41 -5.69 -3.65
N ARG A 55 -7.13 -5.15 -4.84
CA ARG A 55 -5.77 -4.67 -5.18
C ARG A 55 -5.33 -3.54 -4.27
N ARG A 56 -6.24 -2.65 -3.91
CA ARG A 56 -5.98 -1.61 -2.90
C ARG A 56 -5.56 -2.21 -1.55
N ALA A 57 -6.30 -3.19 -1.05
CA ALA A 57 -5.98 -3.87 0.21
C ALA A 57 -4.65 -4.65 0.14
N VAL A 58 -4.35 -5.28 -1.00
CA VAL A 58 -3.07 -5.98 -1.23
C VAL A 58 -1.89 -5.01 -1.22
N LEU A 59 -2.00 -3.87 -1.93
CA LEU A 59 -0.96 -2.85 -1.94
C LEU A 59 -0.71 -2.32 -0.52
N GLU A 60 -1.77 -1.94 0.19
CA GLU A 60 -1.69 -1.42 1.57
C GLU A 60 -0.99 -2.41 2.51
N THR A 61 -1.45 -3.67 2.53
CA THR A 61 -0.89 -4.72 3.40
C THR A 61 0.57 -5.00 3.06
N THR A 62 0.89 -5.12 1.77
CA THR A 62 2.23 -5.47 1.32
C THR A 62 3.20 -4.32 1.56
N ALA A 63 2.79 -3.09 1.21
CA ALA A 63 3.61 -1.90 1.44
C ALA A 63 3.89 -1.74 2.93
N HIS A 64 2.90 -1.88 3.81
CA HIS A 64 3.11 -1.79 5.25
C HIS A 64 4.19 -2.76 5.73
N ALA A 65 4.13 -4.03 5.31
CA ALA A 65 5.10 -5.04 5.70
C ALA A 65 6.53 -4.70 5.22
N LEU A 66 6.67 -4.30 3.96
CA LEU A 66 7.97 -3.97 3.37
C LEU A 66 8.57 -2.69 3.96
N LEU A 67 7.75 -1.67 4.19
CA LEU A 67 8.16 -0.41 4.80
C LEU A 67 8.60 -0.64 6.25
N GLN A 68 7.82 -1.38 7.03
CA GLN A 68 8.19 -1.73 8.40
C GLN A 68 9.51 -2.51 8.42
N HIS A 69 9.68 -3.50 7.54
CA HIS A 69 10.94 -4.25 7.44
C HIS A 69 12.12 -3.33 7.10
N SER A 70 11.94 -2.33 6.23
CA SER A 70 13.00 -1.38 5.87
C SER A 70 13.47 -0.48 7.01
N THR A 71 12.68 -0.34 8.09
CA THR A 71 13.06 0.46 9.27
C THR A 71 14.00 -0.29 10.23
N MET A 72 14.15 -1.61 10.08
CA MET A 72 15.00 -2.41 10.96
C MET A 72 16.49 -2.17 10.66
N GLN A 73 17.31 -2.13 11.71
CA GLN A 73 18.74 -1.87 11.58
C GLN A 73 19.43 -2.91 10.69
N GLY A 74 20.17 -2.45 9.68
CA GLY A 74 20.90 -3.31 8.74
C GLY A 74 20.13 -3.62 7.45
N ASN A 75 18.84 -3.29 7.38
CA ASN A 75 18.05 -3.48 6.18
C ASN A 75 18.22 -2.32 5.19
N ALA A 76 18.02 -2.62 3.90
CA ALA A 76 17.99 -1.61 2.86
C ALA A 76 16.78 -0.69 3.04
N ARG A 77 16.96 0.60 2.74
CA ARG A 77 15.86 1.57 2.73
C ARG A 77 14.92 1.29 1.56
N PHE A 78 13.62 1.42 1.80
CA PHE A 78 12.61 1.33 0.75
C PHE A 78 12.59 2.64 -0.07
N SER A 79 12.85 2.52 -1.37
CA SER A 79 12.97 3.66 -2.29
C SER A 79 11.70 3.86 -3.14
N GLN A 80 11.62 4.98 -3.85
CA GLN A 80 10.56 5.20 -4.85
C GLN A 80 10.55 4.11 -5.92
N SER A 81 11.72 3.61 -6.35
CA SER A 81 11.78 2.54 -7.34
C SER A 81 11.21 1.22 -6.82
N ASP A 82 11.38 0.94 -5.52
CA ASP A 82 10.78 -0.24 -4.89
C ASP A 82 9.25 -0.09 -4.81
N PHE A 83 8.77 1.12 -4.51
CA PHE A 83 7.35 1.45 -4.54
C PHE A 83 6.74 1.31 -5.93
N ASP A 84 7.41 1.83 -6.97
CA ASP A 84 6.96 1.74 -8.35
C ASP A 84 6.84 0.27 -8.81
N GLY A 85 7.81 -0.57 -8.41
CA GLY A 85 7.77 -2.02 -8.64
C GLY A 85 6.60 -2.68 -7.92
N LEU A 86 6.37 -2.32 -6.66
CA LEU A 86 5.25 -2.82 -5.87
C LEU A 86 3.90 -2.43 -6.50
N VAL A 87 3.76 -1.19 -6.98
CA VAL A 87 2.56 -0.73 -7.69
C VAL A 87 2.33 -1.54 -8.96
N ALA A 88 3.37 -1.78 -9.75
CA ALA A 88 3.25 -2.60 -10.96
C ALA A 88 2.80 -4.04 -10.62
N ASP A 89 3.43 -4.66 -9.62
CA ASP A 89 3.16 -6.03 -9.21
C ASP A 89 1.75 -6.20 -8.59
N THR A 90 1.23 -5.17 -7.92
CA THR A 90 -0.05 -5.23 -7.20
C THR A 90 -1.24 -4.69 -7.99
N LEU A 91 -1.10 -3.54 -8.65
CA LEU A 91 -2.22 -2.85 -9.29
C LEU A 91 -2.41 -3.24 -10.75
N HIS A 92 -1.31 -3.54 -11.46
CA HIS A 92 -1.34 -3.67 -12.92
C HIS A 92 -1.02 -5.07 -13.45
N SER A 93 -0.64 -5.99 -12.57
CA SER A 93 -0.36 -7.37 -12.95
C SER A 93 -1.62 -8.19 -13.20
N THR A 94 -1.49 -9.30 -13.94
CA THR A 94 -2.56 -10.31 -14.04
C THR A 94 -2.88 -10.91 -12.69
N PHE A 95 -4.10 -11.39 -12.49
CA PHE A 95 -4.51 -12.01 -11.22
C PHE A 95 -3.60 -13.18 -10.81
N ASP A 96 -3.23 -14.08 -11.73
CA ASP A 96 -2.35 -15.22 -11.42
C ASP A 96 -0.97 -14.78 -10.94
N PHE A 97 -0.40 -13.74 -11.56
CA PHE A 97 0.84 -13.13 -11.10
C PHE A 97 0.68 -12.53 -9.71
N LEU A 98 -0.42 -11.79 -9.47
CA LEU A 98 -0.71 -11.19 -8.16
C LEU A 98 -0.79 -12.26 -7.06
N GLN A 99 -1.44 -13.39 -7.31
CA GLN A 99 -1.51 -14.50 -6.35
C GLN A 99 -0.12 -15.08 -6.06
N ALA A 100 0.69 -15.29 -7.10
CA ALA A 100 2.07 -15.78 -6.93
C ALA A 100 2.96 -14.77 -6.18
N PHE A 101 2.77 -13.48 -6.45
CA PHE A 101 3.44 -12.38 -5.76
C PHE A 101 3.09 -12.38 -4.27
N ILE A 102 1.80 -12.43 -3.93
CA ILE A 102 1.32 -12.48 -2.54
C ILE A 102 1.94 -13.66 -1.81
N ALA A 103 1.85 -14.87 -2.38
CA ALA A 103 2.40 -16.08 -1.76
C ALA A 103 3.92 -15.97 -1.50
N ARG A 104 4.65 -15.35 -2.43
CA ARG A 104 6.10 -15.11 -2.30
C ARG A 104 6.40 -14.16 -1.14
N VAL A 105 5.77 -12.98 -1.13
CA VAL A 105 6.01 -11.97 -0.08
C VAL A 105 5.59 -12.51 1.28
N SER A 106 4.45 -13.20 1.37
CA SER A 106 3.98 -13.83 2.60
C SER A 106 5.02 -14.78 3.20
N ARG A 107 5.68 -15.59 2.37
CA ARG A 107 6.73 -16.50 2.80
C ARG A 107 8.02 -15.77 3.17
N GLU A 108 8.44 -14.79 2.37
CA GLU A 108 9.71 -14.07 2.57
C GLU A 108 9.67 -13.20 3.84
N HIS A 109 8.52 -12.56 4.10
CA HIS A 109 8.34 -11.63 5.22
C HIS A 109 7.53 -12.21 6.39
N HIS A 110 7.21 -13.51 6.35
CA HIS A 110 6.47 -14.23 7.40
C HIS A 110 5.16 -13.53 7.80
N ILE A 111 4.41 -13.05 6.80
CA ILE A 111 3.17 -12.30 6.97
C ILE A 111 2.01 -12.99 6.26
N ALA A 112 0.85 -13.09 6.93
CA ALA A 112 -0.38 -13.64 6.35
C ALA A 112 -1.14 -12.56 5.56
N ILE A 113 -0.65 -12.20 4.36
CA ILE A 113 -1.23 -11.10 3.54
C ILE A 113 -2.71 -11.37 3.26
N ASP A 114 -3.10 -12.58 2.86
CA ASP A 114 -4.49 -12.91 2.56
C ASP A 114 -5.43 -12.68 3.76
N HIS A 115 -4.95 -12.96 4.98
CA HIS A 115 -5.73 -12.73 6.19
C HIS A 115 -5.98 -11.23 6.41
N TYR A 116 -4.93 -10.41 6.33
CA TYR A 116 -5.06 -8.96 6.51
C TYR A 116 -5.85 -8.29 5.38
N VAL A 117 -5.68 -8.75 4.14
CA VAL A 117 -6.46 -8.28 2.99
C VAL A 117 -7.95 -8.56 3.23
N LYS A 118 -8.29 -9.77 3.67
CA LYS A 118 -9.67 -10.12 4.02
C LYS A 118 -10.21 -9.20 5.13
N ASP A 119 -9.45 -9.00 6.20
CA ASP A 119 -9.87 -8.15 7.31
C ASP A 119 -10.12 -6.69 6.85
N ILE A 120 -9.27 -6.15 5.97
CA ILE A 120 -9.46 -4.81 5.37
C ILE A 120 -10.75 -4.77 4.55
N LEU A 121 -11.00 -5.79 3.71
CA LEU A 121 -12.20 -5.85 2.88
C LEU A 121 -13.48 -5.97 3.72
N ASP A 122 -13.44 -6.77 4.79
CA ASP A 122 -14.56 -6.92 5.72
C ASP A 122 -14.87 -5.59 6.43
N ARG A 123 -13.82 -4.86 6.90
CA ARG A 123 -13.98 -3.52 7.49
C ARG A 123 -14.58 -2.51 6.51
N ARG A 124 -14.10 -2.47 5.27
CA ARG A 124 -14.60 -1.54 4.23
C ARG A 124 -16.05 -1.86 3.84
N SER A 125 -16.40 -3.14 3.81
CA SER A 125 -17.77 -3.58 3.51
C SER A 125 -18.75 -3.19 4.63
N ALA A 126 -18.30 -3.19 5.89
CA ALA A 126 -19.12 -2.77 7.03
C ALA A 126 -19.27 -1.25 7.17
N ALA A 127 -18.42 -0.45 6.50
CA ALA A 127 -18.45 1.01 6.53
C ALA A 127 -19.25 1.65 5.37
N LYS A 128 -19.72 0.85 4.41
CA LYS A 128 -20.60 1.26 3.31
C LYS A 128 -22.06 1.19 3.74
#